data_AF-A0A2G9UHU8-F1
#
_entry.id   AF-A0A2G9UHU8-F1
#
_cell.length_a   1.000
_cell.length_b   1.000
_cell.length_c   1.000
_cell.angle_alpha   90.00
_cell.angle_beta   90.00
_cell.angle_gamma   90.00
#
_symmetry.space_group_name_H-M   'P 1'
#
loop_
_entity.id
_entity.type
_entity.pdbx_description
1 polymer ?
#
loop_
_entity_poly.entity_id
_entity_poly.type
_entity_poly.pdbx_seq_one_letter_code
_entity_poly.pdbx_strand_id
1 'polypeptide(L)'
;MAPTTKLALKTMEQLTGMEWSQSLLDLGLELISKEFALPAGVPGGMARYRQALTLSFFLKFFLEVAEALNVKNIDERHEITSIGQDIPEGLIATQIYQEVPADQPAHDPVGRAIPHVSGMKHVTGEAVYCDDIQVANCLHMAFVMSPIACGTLESIDVSKALAMEGVVGYIDADDVLKGVRLGHHSDTPVFAKGRGEVKIGGQVSFCDVARNL
;
A
#
# COMPACT_ATOMS: atom_id res chain seq x y z
N MET A 1 8.27 10.34 12.43
CA MET A 1 9.15 11.17 13.31
C MET A 1 10.03 10.33 14.23
N ALA A 2 9.67 9.09 14.55
CA ALA A 2 10.47 8.10 15.29
C ALA A 2 9.91 6.69 14.98
N PRO A 3 10.55 5.57 15.38
CA PRO A 3 10.01 4.22 15.18
C PRO A 3 8.78 3.93 16.08
N THR A 4 8.57 4.72 17.12
CA THR A 4 7.41 4.69 18.02
C THR A 4 6.84 6.11 18.17
N THR A 5 5.69 6.24 18.82
CA THR A 5 5.17 7.56 19.22
C THR A 5 6.22 8.29 20.06
N LYS A 6 6.49 9.56 19.71
CA LYS A 6 7.50 10.41 20.35
C LYS A 6 6.86 11.74 20.72
N LEU A 7 7.04 12.15 21.98
CA LEU A 7 6.67 13.47 22.47
C LEU A 7 7.84 14.47 22.30
N ALA A 8 7.50 15.75 22.16
CA ALA A 8 8.44 16.86 22.02
C ALA A 8 8.87 17.39 23.40
N LEU A 9 9.38 16.52 24.28
CA LEU A 9 9.57 16.85 25.70
C LEU A 9 10.51 18.05 25.91
N LYS A 10 11.57 18.16 25.11
CA LYS A 10 12.54 19.27 25.23
C LYS A 10 11.94 20.59 24.77
N THR A 11 11.14 20.55 23.71
CA THR A 11 10.37 21.70 23.24
C THR A 11 9.37 22.13 24.32
N MET A 12 8.58 21.19 24.86
CA MET A 12 7.57 21.49 25.88
C MET A 12 8.17 22.14 27.13
N GLU A 13 9.32 21.63 27.60
CA GLU A 13 10.02 22.20 28.75
C GLU A 13 10.42 23.66 28.52
N GLN A 14 10.97 23.98 27.33
CA GLN A 14 11.40 25.35 27.01
C GLN A 14 10.25 26.33 26.79
N LEU A 15 9.09 25.85 26.32
CA LEU A 15 7.91 26.70 26.11
C LEU A 15 7.07 26.89 27.38
N THR A 16 7.37 26.16 28.45
CA THR A 16 6.59 26.22 29.69
C THR A 16 6.70 27.59 30.35
N GLY A 17 5.56 28.18 30.71
CA GLY A 17 5.48 29.49 31.35
C GLY A 17 5.53 30.69 30.39
N MET A 18 5.68 30.45 29.09
CA MET A 18 5.57 31.50 28.09
C MET A 18 4.11 31.89 27.83
N GLU A 19 3.90 33.16 27.46
CA GLU A 19 2.60 33.64 26.98
C GLU A 19 2.34 33.16 25.55
N TRP A 20 1.08 32.84 25.25
CA TRP A 20 0.64 32.46 23.90
C TRP A 20 0.77 33.65 22.94
N SER A 21 1.87 33.71 22.20
CA SER A 21 2.30 34.91 21.45
C SER A 21 3.10 34.53 20.19
N GLN A 22 3.34 35.48 19.28
CA GLN A 22 4.17 35.26 18.08
C GLN A 22 5.56 34.72 18.44
N SER A 23 6.16 35.21 19.53
CA SER A 23 7.46 34.71 20.00
C SER A 23 7.41 33.26 20.46
N LEU A 24 6.31 32.79 21.06
CA LEU A 24 6.11 31.38 21.40
C LEU A 24 6.02 30.53 20.13
N LEU A 25 5.27 30.99 19.12
CA LEU A 25 5.12 30.28 17.86
C LEU A 25 6.46 30.10 17.14
N ASP A 26 7.22 31.19 16.97
CA ASP A 26 8.50 31.16 16.25
C ASP A 26 9.52 30.25 16.96
N LEU A 27 9.62 30.38 18.28
CA LEU A 27 10.50 29.52 19.08
C LEU A 27 10.04 28.06 19.04
N GLY A 28 8.73 27.80 19.14
CA GLY A 28 8.16 26.46 19.08
C GLY A 28 8.45 25.78 17.75
N LEU A 29 8.27 26.47 16.62
CA LEU A 29 8.59 25.95 15.29
C LEU A 29 10.08 25.64 15.15
N GLU A 30 10.96 26.51 15.66
CA GLU A 30 12.40 26.28 15.65
C GLU A 30 12.79 25.03 16.47
N LEU A 31 12.26 24.91 17.69
CA LEU A 31 12.56 23.79 18.60
C LEU A 31 12.01 22.46 18.07
N ILE A 32 10.78 22.43 17.58
CA ILE A 32 10.15 21.24 16.97
C ILE A 32 10.96 20.79 15.75
N SER A 33 11.38 21.72 14.90
CA SER A 33 12.19 21.43 13.71
C SER A 33 13.50 20.72 14.07
N LYS A 34 14.15 21.16 15.16
CA LYS A 34 15.39 20.54 15.68
C LYS A 34 15.13 19.20 16.36
N GLU A 35 14.13 19.13 17.25
CA GLU A 35 13.85 17.93 18.04
C GLU A 35 13.34 16.77 17.19
N PHE A 36 12.63 17.07 16.11
CA PHE A 36 12.11 16.09 15.16
C PHE A 36 12.89 16.07 13.83
N ALA A 37 14.16 16.48 13.85
CA ALA A 37 15.03 16.38 12.69
C ALA A 37 15.12 14.93 12.18
N LEU A 38 14.89 14.72 10.89
CA LEU A 38 15.02 13.41 10.25
C LEU A 38 16.23 13.40 9.30
N PRO A 39 17.10 12.38 9.37
CA PRO A 39 18.22 12.25 8.45
C PRO A 39 17.75 11.89 7.04
N ALA A 40 18.63 12.13 6.05
CA ALA A 40 18.45 11.58 4.72
C ALA A 40 18.42 10.04 4.79
N GLY A 41 17.50 9.40 4.06
CA GLY A 41 17.36 7.93 4.06
C GLY A 41 16.58 7.34 5.24
N VAL A 42 15.94 8.16 6.08
CA VAL A 42 15.06 7.66 7.15
C VAL A 42 14.00 6.68 6.60
N PRO A 43 13.74 5.55 7.29
CA PRO A 43 12.71 4.60 6.89
C PRO A 43 11.34 5.26 6.67
N GLY A 44 10.64 4.81 5.63
CA GLY A 44 9.38 5.40 5.12
C GLY A 44 9.58 6.64 4.25
N GLY A 45 10.82 7.13 4.05
CA GLY A 45 11.13 8.23 3.14
C GLY A 45 10.54 9.57 3.57
N MET A 46 10.34 10.46 2.59
CA MET A 46 9.61 11.74 2.73
C MET A 46 10.03 12.59 3.95
N ALA A 47 11.33 12.63 4.27
CA ALA A 47 11.85 13.27 5.48
C ALA A 47 11.39 14.74 5.62
N ARG A 48 11.64 15.55 4.58
CA ARG A 48 11.27 16.98 4.55
C ARG A 48 9.76 17.19 4.64
N TYR A 49 8.97 16.35 3.97
CA TYR A 49 7.51 16.43 4.02
C TYR A 49 6.99 16.11 5.43
N ARG A 50 7.50 15.05 6.07
CA ARG A 50 7.13 14.70 7.45
C ARG A 50 7.51 15.78 8.45
N GLN A 51 8.68 16.40 8.28
CA GLN A 51 9.09 17.56 9.07
C GLN A 51 8.15 18.75 8.85
N ALA A 52 7.86 19.10 7.60
CA ALA A 52 6.93 20.17 7.26
C ALA A 52 5.54 19.93 7.88
N LEU A 53 4.99 18.71 7.79
CA LEU A 53 3.72 18.36 8.45
C LEU A 53 3.75 18.55 9.96
N THR A 54 4.84 18.17 10.63
CA THR A 54 4.95 18.33 12.09
C THR A 54 4.89 19.81 12.48
N LEU A 55 5.58 20.67 11.73
CA LEU A 55 5.55 22.12 11.91
C LEU A 55 4.17 22.71 11.56
N SER A 56 3.57 22.28 10.45
CA SER A 56 2.24 22.73 10.03
C SER A 56 1.15 22.32 11.02
N PHE A 57 1.22 21.12 11.62
CA PHE A 57 0.27 20.71 12.65
C PHE A 57 0.41 21.52 13.92
N PHE A 58 1.65 21.83 14.35
CA PHE A 58 1.86 22.74 15.46
C PHE A 58 1.33 24.16 15.15
N LEU A 59 1.60 24.69 13.96
CA LEU A 59 1.07 25.98 13.52
C LEU A 59 -0.48 26.00 13.54
N LYS A 60 -1.13 24.98 12.99
CA LYS A 60 -2.60 24.87 13.00
C LYS A 60 -3.15 24.84 14.42
N PHE A 61 -2.60 23.99 15.28
CA PHE A 61 -2.96 23.94 16.70
C PHE A 61 -2.75 25.28 17.40
N PHE A 62 -1.62 25.95 17.12
CA PHE A 62 -1.31 27.25 17.70
C PHE A 62 -2.36 28.30 17.33
N LEU A 63 -2.70 28.38 16.04
CA LEU A 63 -3.69 29.34 15.52
C LEU A 63 -5.10 29.04 16.04
N GLU A 64 -5.50 27.77 16.12
CA GLU A 64 -6.80 27.36 16.67
C GLU A 64 -6.95 27.76 18.15
N VAL A 65 -5.92 27.50 18.97
CA VAL A 65 -5.94 27.91 20.39
C VAL A 65 -5.86 29.43 20.54
N ALA A 66 -5.07 30.11 19.69
CA ALA A 66 -4.97 31.57 19.70
C ALA A 66 -6.33 32.23 19.39
N GLU A 67 -7.06 31.70 18.42
CA GLU A 67 -8.42 32.12 18.08
C GLU A 67 -9.37 31.89 19.27
N ALA A 68 -9.34 30.69 19.88
CA ALA A 68 -10.17 30.36 21.04
C ALA A 68 -9.88 31.24 22.28
N LEU A 69 -8.63 31.68 22.45
CA LEU A 69 -8.20 32.57 23.53
C LEU A 69 -8.28 34.06 23.17
N ASN A 70 -8.68 34.41 21.94
CA ASN A 70 -8.74 35.77 21.43
C ASN A 70 -7.41 36.55 21.59
N VAL A 71 -6.29 35.88 21.31
CA VAL A 71 -4.95 36.48 21.36
C VAL A 71 -4.79 37.48 20.22
N LYS A 72 -4.27 38.67 20.54
CA LYS A 72 -4.01 39.74 19.57
C LYS A 72 -2.52 39.77 19.18
N ASN A 73 -2.21 40.35 18.02
CA ASN A 73 -0.84 40.54 17.52
C ASN A 73 -0.08 39.25 17.17
N ILE A 74 -0.80 38.25 16.65
CA ILE A 74 -0.18 37.14 15.91
C ILE A 74 -0.24 37.54 14.43
N ASP A 75 0.82 37.27 13.68
CA ASP A 75 0.80 37.53 12.23
C ASP A 75 -0.36 36.75 11.61
N GLU A 76 -1.40 37.46 11.18
CA GLU A 76 -2.56 36.88 10.50
C GLU A 76 -2.10 36.28 9.17
N ARG A 77 -1.82 34.98 9.18
CA ARG A 77 -1.76 34.18 7.97
C ARG A 77 -3.21 33.78 7.71
N HIS A 78 -3.82 34.31 6.65
CA HIS A 78 -5.16 33.92 6.19
C HIS A 78 -5.18 32.46 5.71
N GLU A 79 -4.78 31.54 6.58
CA GLU A 79 -4.67 30.11 6.36
C GLU A 79 -5.89 29.44 6.97
N ILE A 80 -6.37 28.40 6.28
CA ILE A 80 -7.44 27.55 6.79
C ILE A 80 -6.86 26.74 7.97
N THR A 81 -7.24 27.16 9.18
CA THR A 81 -6.83 26.52 10.45
C THR A 81 -7.61 25.24 10.73
N SER A 82 -8.75 25.04 10.07
CA SER A 82 -9.58 23.85 10.28
C SER A 82 -8.76 22.56 10.07
N ILE A 83 -8.86 21.70 11.08
CA ILE A 83 -8.23 20.38 11.08
C ILE A 83 -9.26 19.39 10.56
N GLY A 84 -9.06 18.95 9.33
CA GLY A 84 -9.99 18.09 8.59
C GLY A 84 -10.48 18.77 7.33
N GLN A 85 -10.81 17.98 6.31
CA GLN A 85 -11.59 18.46 5.17
C GLN A 85 -13.04 18.09 5.42
N ASP A 86 -13.97 18.98 5.04
CA ASP A 86 -15.36 18.59 4.84
C ASP A 86 -15.38 17.57 3.70
N ILE A 87 -15.46 16.30 4.04
CA ILE A 87 -15.70 15.24 3.06
C ILE A 87 -17.14 15.45 2.60
N PRO A 88 -17.41 15.65 1.30
CA PRO A 88 -18.78 15.75 0.81
C PRO A 88 -19.61 14.59 1.37
N GLU A 89 -20.73 14.89 2.03
CA GLU A 89 -21.57 13.89 2.73
C GLU A 89 -22.15 12.82 1.79
N GLY A 90 -22.03 12.99 0.47
CA GLY A 90 -22.48 12.02 -0.51
C GLY A 90 -21.72 12.07 -1.83
N LEU A 91 -21.61 10.91 -2.47
CA LEU A 91 -21.20 10.79 -3.86
C LEU A 91 -22.41 11.10 -4.74
N ILE A 92 -22.39 12.24 -5.44
CA ILE A 92 -23.39 12.57 -6.46
C ILE A 92 -22.85 12.12 -7.81
N ALA A 93 -23.58 11.22 -8.49
CA ALA A 93 -23.24 10.77 -9.83
C ALA A 93 -24.48 10.80 -10.74
N THR A 94 -24.32 11.37 -11.94
CA THR A 94 -25.38 11.44 -12.97
C THR A 94 -25.00 10.54 -14.14
N GLN A 95 -25.87 9.62 -14.52
CA GLN A 95 -25.72 8.79 -15.72
C GLN A 95 -26.79 9.17 -16.76
N ILE A 96 -26.37 9.44 -17.99
CA ILE A 96 -27.25 9.77 -19.11
C ILE A 96 -27.03 8.74 -20.20
N TYR A 97 -28.09 8.11 -20.67
CA TYR A 97 -28.08 7.12 -21.75
C TYR A 97 -29.28 7.33 -22.67
N GLN A 98 -29.20 6.74 -23.86
CA GLN A 98 -30.30 6.75 -24.83
C GLN A 98 -31.25 5.59 -24.55
N GLU A 99 -32.54 5.87 -24.47
CA GLU A 99 -33.58 4.84 -24.37
C GLU A 99 -33.80 4.13 -25.71
N VAL A 100 -34.25 2.89 -25.66
CA VAL A 100 -34.57 2.09 -26.86
C VAL A 100 -35.85 2.58 -27.56
N PRO A 101 -36.05 2.28 -28.87
CA PRO A 101 -37.28 2.61 -29.58
C PRO A 101 -38.54 2.03 -28.91
N ALA A 102 -39.64 2.78 -28.95
CA ALA A 102 -40.89 2.41 -28.28
C ALA A 102 -41.54 1.12 -28.84
N ASP A 103 -41.25 0.78 -30.09
CA ASP A 103 -41.74 -0.41 -30.79
C ASP A 103 -40.81 -1.63 -30.64
N GLN A 104 -39.65 -1.48 -29.96
CA GLN A 104 -38.75 -2.60 -29.73
C GLN A 104 -39.43 -3.67 -28.85
N PRO A 105 -39.51 -4.94 -29.29
CA PRO A 105 -40.11 -6.01 -28.50
C PRO A 105 -39.46 -6.16 -27.11
N ALA A 106 -40.24 -6.52 -26.10
CA ALA A 106 -39.76 -6.64 -24.72
C ALA A 106 -38.69 -7.74 -24.52
N HIS A 107 -38.63 -8.73 -25.42
CA HIS A 107 -37.67 -9.82 -25.37
C HIS A 107 -36.36 -9.52 -26.11
N ASP A 108 -36.27 -8.39 -26.83
CA ASP A 108 -35.03 -7.94 -27.47
C ASP A 108 -34.17 -7.17 -26.44
N PRO A 109 -33.00 -7.70 -26.04
CA PRO A 109 -32.17 -7.11 -25.01
C PRO A 109 -31.26 -5.99 -25.52
N VAL A 110 -31.11 -5.84 -26.83
CA VAL A 110 -30.09 -4.95 -27.42
C VAL A 110 -30.41 -3.49 -27.07
N GLY A 111 -29.42 -2.79 -26.49
CA GLY A 111 -29.55 -1.38 -26.08
C GLY A 111 -30.22 -1.15 -24.72
N ARG A 112 -30.72 -2.20 -24.04
CA ARG A 112 -31.35 -2.09 -22.72
C ARG A 112 -30.32 -2.22 -21.58
N ALA A 113 -30.57 -1.52 -20.48
CA ALA A 113 -29.75 -1.59 -19.26
C ALA A 113 -30.02 -2.87 -18.45
N ILE A 114 -29.59 -4.01 -18.98
CA ILE A 114 -29.77 -5.31 -18.34
C ILE A 114 -28.65 -5.53 -17.31
N PRO A 115 -28.98 -5.91 -16.05
CA PRO A 115 -27.97 -6.25 -15.05
C PRO A 115 -27.05 -7.38 -15.53
N HIS A 116 -25.81 -7.36 -15.06
CA HIS A 116 -24.85 -8.44 -15.33
C HIS A 116 -25.45 -9.80 -14.92
N VAL A 117 -25.35 -10.82 -15.79
CA VAL A 117 -25.99 -12.14 -15.59
C VAL A 117 -25.57 -12.81 -14.28
N SER A 118 -24.30 -12.67 -13.89
CA SER A 118 -23.77 -13.17 -12.61
C SER A 118 -23.82 -12.12 -11.48
N GLY A 119 -24.46 -10.97 -11.69
CA GLY A 119 -24.45 -9.86 -10.73
C GLY A 119 -24.95 -10.26 -9.35
N MET A 120 -26.05 -11.02 -9.28
CA MET A 120 -26.53 -11.57 -8.01
C MET A 120 -25.53 -12.53 -7.37
N LYS A 121 -24.92 -13.42 -8.15
CA LYS A 121 -23.92 -14.38 -7.67
C LYS A 121 -22.69 -13.69 -7.07
N HIS A 122 -22.28 -12.55 -7.64
CA HIS A 122 -21.19 -11.75 -7.09
C HIS A 122 -21.53 -11.18 -5.70
N VAL A 123 -22.78 -10.78 -5.46
CA VAL A 123 -23.19 -10.16 -4.18
C VAL A 123 -23.68 -11.18 -3.15
N THR A 124 -23.96 -12.43 -3.55
CA THR A 124 -24.30 -13.53 -2.64
C THR A 124 -23.10 -14.43 -2.30
N GLY A 125 -21.98 -14.30 -3.01
CA GLY A 125 -20.83 -15.20 -2.88
C GLY A 125 -21.02 -16.56 -3.56
N GLU A 126 -22.02 -16.69 -4.44
CA GLU A 126 -22.31 -17.94 -5.17
C GLU A 126 -21.55 -18.05 -6.50
N ALA A 127 -20.87 -16.98 -6.92
CA ALA A 127 -20.01 -17.02 -8.10
C ALA A 127 -18.74 -17.82 -7.75
N VAL A 128 -18.53 -18.94 -8.44
CA VAL A 128 -17.37 -19.81 -8.24
C VAL A 128 -16.20 -19.29 -9.07
N TYR A 129 -15.12 -18.90 -8.39
CA TYR A 129 -13.83 -18.54 -8.94
C TYR A 129 -12.82 -19.69 -8.79
N CYS A 130 -11.62 -19.53 -9.36
CA CYS A 130 -10.63 -20.61 -9.42
C CYS A 130 -10.27 -21.19 -8.03
N ASP A 131 -10.16 -20.34 -7.01
CA ASP A 131 -9.78 -20.76 -5.64
C ASP A 131 -10.95 -21.36 -4.85
N ASP A 132 -12.20 -21.19 -5.31
CA ASP A 132 -13.38 -21.79 -4.70
C ASP A 132 -13.52 -23.28 -5.06
N ILE A 133 -12.81 -23.73 -6.10
CA ILE A 133 -12.89 -25.11 -6.60
C ILE A 133 -12.10 -26.04 -5.67
N GLN A 134 -12.83 -26.88 -4.93
CA GLN A 134 -12.24 -27.89 -4.05
C GLN A 134 -11.88 -29.16 -4.83
N VAL A 135 -10.58 -29.47 -4.89
CA VAL A 135 -10.07 -30.68 -5.56
C VAL A 135 -9.50 -31.63 -4.50
N ALA A 136 -10.01 -32.87 -4.47
CA ALA A 136 -9.53 -33.88 -3.53
C ALA A 136 -8.05 -34.20 -3.78
N ASN A 137 -7.27 -34.32 -2.71
CA ASN A 137 -5.83 -34.60 -2.74
C ASN A 137 -4.99 -33.56 -3.51
N CYS A 138 -5.48 -32.32 -3.62
CA CYS A 138 -4.73 -31.23 -4.24
C CYS A 138 -3.49 -30.86 -3.42
N LEU A 139 -2.36 -30.69 -4.09
CA LEU A 139 -1.15 -30.11 -3.50
C LEU A 139 -1.14 -28.60 -3.73
N HIS A 140 -0.53 -27.89 -2.80
CA HIS A 140 -0.38 -26.44 -2.83
C HIS A 140 1.07 -26.09 -3.14
N MET A 141 1.26 -25.01 -3.88
CA MET A 141 2.57 -24.57 -4.34
C MET A 141 2.83 -23.15 -3.84
N ALA A 142 4.02 -22.93 -3.28
CA ALA A 142 4.48 -21.61 -2.87
C ALA A 142 5.76 -21.24 -3.64
N PHE A 143 5.75 -20.07 -4.29
CA PHE A 143 6.92 -19.58 -5.02
C PHE A 143 7.95 -18.95 -4.08
N VAL A 144 9.20 -19.32 -4.27
CA VAL A 144 10.35 -18.67 -3.62
C VAL A 144 11.01 -17.73 -4.62
N MET A 145 11.02 -16.45 -4.27
CA MET A 145 11.42 -15.36 -5.16
C MET A 145 12.71 -14.68 -4.70
N SER A 146 13.45 -14.11 -5.64
CA SER A 146 14.68 -13.38 -5.35
C SER A 146 14.41 -12.16 -4.46
N PRO A 147 15.15 -11.99 -3.35
CA PRO A 147 15.07 -10.80 -2.51
C PRO A 147 15.88 -9.62 -3.06
N ILE A 148 16.69 -9.82 -4.11
CA ILE A 148 17.57 -8.81 -4.69
C ILE A 148 17.14 -8.43 -6.10
N ALA A 149 17.41 -7.18 -6.47
CA ALA A 149 17.07 -6.64 -7.79
C ALA A 149 17.90 -7.25 -8.91
N CYS A 150 19.19 -7.50 -8.69
CA CYS A 150 20.07 -8.10 -9.70
C CYS A 150 21.24 -8.79 -8.99
N GLY A 151 21.62 -9.98 -9.44
CA GLY A 151 22.75 -10.72 -8.91
C GLY A 151 22.86 -12.12 -9.48
N THR A 152 23.79 -12.92 -8.96
CA THR A 152 24.00 -14.30 -9.38
C THR A 152 23.46 -15.25 -8.31
N LEU A 153 22.60 -16.19 -8.73
CA LEU A 153 22.10 -17.24 -7.84
C LEU A 153 23.16 -18.32 -7.69
N GLU A 154 24.02 -18.26 -6.67
CA GLU A 154 25.12 -19.21 -6.53
C GLU A 154 24.66 -20.65 -6.24
N SER A 155 23.71 -20.79 -5.32
CA SER A 155 23.15 -22.08 -4.89
C SER A 155 21.77 -21.92 -4.26
N ILE A 156 21.00 -23.01 -4.20
CA ILE A 156 19.72 -23.12 -3.51
C ILE A 156 19.86 -24.28 -2.50
N ASP A 157 19.55 -24.03 -1.23
CA ASP A 157 19.48 -25.06 -0.18
C ASP A 157 18.02 -25.24 0.26
N VAL A 158 17.42 -26.35 -0.16
CA VAL A 158 16.03 -26.72 0.13
C VAL A 158 15.91 -27.70 1.32
N SER A 159 17.02 -28.05 1.97
CA SER A 159 17.04 -29.12 2.98
C SER A 159 16.07 -28.89 4.13
N LYS A 160 15.96 -27.65 4.61
CA LYS A 160 15.02 -27.28 5.68
C LYS A 160 13.57 -27.35 5.22
N ALA A 161 13.27 -26.93 4.00
CA ALA A 161 11.92 -26.98 3.44
C ALA A 161 11.46 -28.43 3.29
N LEU A 162 12.31 -29.30 2.72
CA LEU A 162 12.02 -30.73 2.57
C LEU A 162 11.86 -31.48 3.89
N ALA A 163 12.42 -30.96 4.99
CA ALA A 163 12.27 -31.55 6.32
C ALA A 163 10.98 -31.12 7.03
N MET A 164 10.23 -30.15 6.50
CA MET A 164 8.98 -29.69 7.09
C MET A 164 7.86 -30.71 6.85
N GLU A 165 7.04 -30.93 7.87
CA GLU A 165 5.85 -31.77 7.75
C GLU A 165 4.90 -31.24 6.66
N GLY A 166 4.34 -32.15 5.86
CA GLY A 166 3.42 -31.81 4.77
C GLY A 166 4.11 -31.42 3.46
N VAL A 167 5.39 -31.03 3.46
CA VAL A 167 6.14 -30.80 2.22
C VAL A 167 6.39 -32.11 1.50
N VAL A 168 6.03 -32.14 0.22
CA VAL A 168 6.15 -33.32 -0.66
C VAL A 168 7.35 -33.20 -1.59
N GLY A 169 7.76 -31.98 -1.92
CA GLY A 169 8.94 -31.73 -2.75
C GLY A 169 9.12 -30.25 -3.06
N TYR A 170 10.06 -29.99 -3.96
CA TYR A 170 10.28 -28.68 -4.56
C TYR A 170 10.43 -28.86 -6.08
N ILE A 171 10.20 -27.80 -6.85
CA ILE A 171 10.37 -27.77 -8.30
C ILE A 171 11.24 -26.56 -8.65
N ASP A 172 12.27 -26.76 -9.48
CA ASP A 172 13.16 -25.70 -9.92
C ASP A 172 13.36 -25.66 -11.46
N ALA A 173 14.37 -24.90 -11.91
CA ALA A 173 14.69 -24.73 -13.32
C ALA A 173 15.09 -26.03 -14.03
N ASP A 174 15.58 -27.05 -13.33
CA ASP A 174 16.00 -28.32 -13.91
C ASP A 174 14.82 -29.30 -14.10
N ASP A 175 13.67 -29.04 -13.45
CA ASP A 175 12.41 -29.78 -13.66
C ASP A 175 11.59 -29.26 -14.86
N VAL A 176 11.98 -28.11 -15.43
CA VAL A 176 11.30 -27.50 -16.57
C VAL A 176 11.81 -28.09 -17.88
N LEU A 177 10.90 -28.43 -18.80
CA LEU A 177 11.25 -28.92 -20.13
C LEU A 177 12.19 -27.93 -20.85
N LYS A 178 13.23 -28.48 -21.49
CA LYS A 178 14.24 -27.68 -22.19
C LYS A 178 13.60 -26.72 -23.21
N GLY A 179 13.97 -25.44 -23.13
CA GLY A 179 13.53 -24.41 -24.07
C GLY A 179 12.19 -23.75 -23.72
N VAL A 180 11.49 -24.20 -22.67
CA VAL A 180 10.26 -23.54 -22.20
C VAL A 180 10.60 -22.20 -21.54
N ARG A 181 9.97 -21.14 -22.03
CA ARG A 181 10.12 -19.76 -21.55
C ARG A 181 8.76 -19.08 -21.54
N LEU A 182 8.61 -18.12 -20.64
CA LEU A 182 7.42 -17.30 -20.44
C LEU A 182 7.52 -15.98 -21.22
N GLY A 183 6.40 -15.27 -21.27
CA GLY A 183 6.27 -13.97 -21.91
C GLY A 183 5.98 -14.05 -23.40
N HIS A 184 5.39 -12.99 -23.96
CA HIS A 184 5.02 -12.93 -25.37
C HIS A 184 6.22 -13.19 -26.31
N HIS A 185 7.41 -12.75 -25.91
CA HIS A 185 8.65 -12.93 -26.66
C HIS A 185 9.49 -14.14 -26.21
N SER A 186 8.98 -15.00 -25.32
CA SER A 186 9.70 -16.17 -24.80
C SER A 186 11.10 -15.80 -24.24
N ASP A 187 11.19 -14.65 -23.59
CA ASP A 187 12.43 -14.04 -23.10
C ASP A 187 12.66 -14.27 -21.61
N THR A 188 11.63 -14.74 -20.89
CA THR A 188 11.62 -14.90 -19.44
C THR A 188 11.74 -16.37 -19.07
N PRO A 189 12.76 -16.80 -18.30
CA PRO A 189 12.79 -18.19 -17.82
C PRO A 189 11.65 -18.44 -16.82
N VAL A 190 11.15 -19.68 -16.75
CA VAL A 190 10.11 -20.07 -15.76
C VAL A 190 10.65 -19.91 -14.33
N PHE A 191 11.87 -20.39 -14.10
CA PHE A 191 12.61 -20.26 -12.85
C PHE A 191 14.01 -19.70 -13.12
N ALA A 192 14.55 -18.92 -12.19
CA ALA A 192 15.96 -18.56 -12.18
C ALA A 192 16.81 -19.82 -12.03
N LYS A 193 17.79 -20.02 -12.92
CA LYS A 193 18.63 -21.20 -12.90
C LYS A 193 19.76 -21.05 -11.88
N GLY A 194 20.10 -22.13 -11.17
CA GLY A 194 21.30 -22.19 -10.34
C GLY A 194 22.56 -21.81 -11.12
N ARG A 195 23.39 -20.96 -10.52
CA ARG A 195 24.54 -20.25 -11.10
C ARG A 195 24.21 -19.29 -12.26
N GLY A 196 22.93 -18.97 -12.43
CA GLY A 196 22.43 -17.98 -13.40
C GLY A 196 22.20 -16.61 -12.77
N GLU A 197 21.86 -15.65 -13.63
CA GLU A 197 21.53 -14.29 -13.22
C GLU A 197 20.06 -14.17 -12.78
N VAL A 198 19.86 -13.49 -11.67
CA VAL A 198 18.59 -12.85 -11.30
C VAL A 198 18.65 -11.41 -11.77
N LYS A 199 17.59 -10.93 -12.43
CA LYS A 199 17.52 -9.60 -13.06
C LYS A 199 16.48 -8.66 -12.45
N ILE A 200 15.59 -9.19 -11.62
CA ILE A 200 14.57 -8.42 -10.90
C ILE A 200 14.35 -8.96 -9.48
N GLY A 201 13.99 -8.07 -8.57
CA GLY A 201 13.45 -8.46 -7.26
C GLY A 201 12.08 -9.10 -7.49
N GLY A 202 11.82 -10.24 -6.86
CA GLY A 202 10.62 -11.03 -7.12
C GLY A 202 10.77 -12.07 -8.24
N GLN A 203 11.92 -12.21 -8.91
CA GLN A 203 12.10 -13.28 -9.88
C GLN A 203 12.01 -14.66 -9.20
N VAL A 204 11.17 -15.54 -9.72
CA VAL A 204 10.93 -16.87 -9.13
C VAL A 204 12.17 -17.75 -9.31
N SER A 205 12.66 -18.36 -8.23
CA SER A 205 13.84 -19.23 -8.23
C SER A 205 13.46 -20.71 -8.17
N PHE A 206 12.48 -21.06 -7.36
CA PHE A 206 11.90 -22.40 -7.26
C PHE A 206 10.51 -22.30 -6.61
N CYS A 207 9.82 -23.42 -6.47
CA CYS A 207 8.63 -23.51 -5.63
C CYS A 207 8.64 -24.74 -4.74
N ASP A 208 8.11 -24.58 -3.53
CA ASP A 208 7.84 -25.69 -2.61
C ASP A 208 6.43 -26.24 -2.89
N VAL A 209 6.28 -27.55 -2.81
CA VAL A 209 5.02 -28.26 -3.02
C VAL A 209 4.64 -29.03 -1.76
N ALA A 210 3.47 -28.75 -1.21
CA ALA A 210 3.04 -29.30 0.07
C ALA A 210 1.57 -29.76 0.04
N ARG A 211 1.23 -30.66 0.96
CA ARG A 211 -0.16 -30.92 1.36
C ARG A 211 -0.57 -29.82 2.34
N ASN A 212 -1.84 -29.39 2.29
CA ASN A 212 -2.38 -28.63 3.42
C ASN A 212 -2.34 -29.56 4.66
N LEU A 213 -1.83 -29.02 5.78
CA LEU A 213 -2.05 -29.59 7.11
C LEU A 213 -3.44 -29.18 7.59
#